data_AF-A0A484N2I7-F1
#
_entry.id   AF-A0A484N2I7-F1
#
_cell.length_a   1.000
_cell.length_b   1.000
_cell.length_c   1.000
_cell.angle_alpha   90.00
_cell.angle_beta   90.00
_cell.angle_gamma   90.00
#
_symmetry.space_group_name_H-M   'P 1'
#
loop_
_entity.id
_entity.type
_entity.pdbx_description
1 polymer ?
#
loop_
_entity_poly.entity_id
_entity_poly.type
_entity_poly.pdbx_seq_one_letter_code
_entity_poly.pdbx_strand_id
1 'polypeptide(L)'
;MFGFGRKPPAPGGSTSAGSEEKNGGGGITAGRRTSSEPALESMSVQELENYAVNRAEETTNTVSNCLKIAEDIRQDGSRTLEMLHQQGEQIHRIHEMAVEMDRDLSKGEKLLNSLGGMFSKPWKPKKTKEISGPLTSRDDNNYKAKQSRKEQREKLGLNGNKGKSAPATPPCEPTNALQKVEMEKAKQDDALSDLSNILGELKGMATEMGTELDSPSVLLSNPVIST
;
A
#
# COMPACT_ATOMS: atom_id res chain seq x y z
N MET A 1 55.24 17.05 -30.52
CA MET A 1 54.35 16.32 -29.61
C MET A 1 53.70 15.19 -30.40
N PHE A 2 54.15 13.96 -30.15
CA PHE A 2 53.55 12.68 -30.55
C PHE A 2 52.06 12.63 -30.12
N GLY A 3 51.10 11.89 -30.66
CA GLY A 3 51.02 10.84 -31.68
C GLY A 3 49.64 10.15 -31.54
N PHE A 4 49.08 9.69 -32.66
CA PHE A 4 48.15 8.55 -32.87
C PHE A 4 46.96 8.29 -31.92
N GLY A 5 45.73 8.40 -32.46
CA GLY A 5 44.50 7.77 -31.95
C GLY A 5 43.73 7.10 -33.09
N ARG A 6 43.44 5.81 -32.94
CA ARG A 6 43.17 4.81 -33.99
C ARG A 6 41.72 4.79 -34.51
N LYS A 7 41.59 4.36 -35.77
CA LYS A 7 40.37 3.97 -36.51
C LYS A 7 39.68 2.73 -35.89
N PRO A 8 38.34 2.64 -35.87
CA PRO A 8 37.63 1.45 -35.37
C PRO A 8 37.59 0.32 -36.42
N PRO A 9 37.65 -0.97 -36.01
CA PRO A 9 37.46 -2.11 -36.90
C PRO A 9 35.98 -2.54 -37.04
N ALA A 10 35.69 -3.18 -38.17
CA ALA A 10 34.39 -3.69 -38.61
C ALA A 10 33.85 -4.86 -37.77
N PRO A 11 32.53 -5.17 -37.83
CA PRO A 11 31.94 -6.28 -37.10
C PRO A 11 32.21 -7.63 -37.79
N GLY A 12 32.93 -8.51 -37.11
CA GLY A 12 33.08 -9.92 -37.48
C GLY A 12 32.04 -10.77 -36.76
N GLY A 13 31.27 -11.54 -37.53
CA GLY A 13 30.39 -12.57 -37.00
C GLY A 13 31.16 -13.83 -36.58
N SER A 14 30.64 -14.53 -35.57
CA SER A 14 30.80 -15.97 -35.43
C SER A 14 29.57 -16.55 -34.72
N THR A 15 29.05 -17.61 -35.32
CA THR A 15 27.91 -18.44 -34.96
C THR A 15 28.36 -19.69 -34.18
N SER A 16 27.59 -20.14 -33.19
CA SER A 16 27.21 -21.55 -32.92
C SER A 16 26.54 -21.66 -31.54
N ALA A 17 25.25 -21.99 -31.50
CA ALA A 17 24.69 -23.33 -31.20
C ALA A 17 24.72 -23.63 -29.69
N GLY A 18 23.63 -23.79 -28.95
CA GLY A 18 22.40 -24.52 -29.28
C GLY A 18 22.42 -25.86 -28.55
N SER A 19 21.84 -25.91 -27.34
CA SER A 19 21.45 -27.12 -26.59
C SER A 19 20.87 -26.65 -25.24
N GLU A 20 19.84 -27.23 -24.65
CA GLU A 20 18.83 -28.19 -25.06
C GLU A 20 17.74 -28.04 -23.98
N GLU A 21 16.53 -27.68 -24.38
CA GLU A 21 15.37 -27.62 -23.51
C GLU A 21 14.85 -29.05 -23.33
N LYS A 22 15.01 -29.62 -22.14
CA LYS A 22 14.34 -30.88 -21.76
C LYS A 22 13.43 -30.66 -20.56
N ASN A 23 12.15 -30.67 -20.90
CA ASN A 23 11.00 -30.92 -20.05
C ASN A 23 11.18 -32.23 -19.26
N GLY A 24 10.87 -32.20 -17.96
CA GLY A 24 10.86 -33.36 -17.08
C GLY A 24 10.13 -33.02 -15.77
N GLY A 25 8.89 -33.49 -15.66
CA GLY A 25 8.06 -33.28 -14.47
C GLY A 25 8.47 -34.13 -13.26
N GLY A 26 7.92 -33.76 -12.11
CA GLY A 26 7.83 -34.60 -10.92
C GLY A 26 8.93 -34.37 -9.89
N GLY A 27 8.61 -33.65 -8.82
CA GLY A 27 9.43 -33.63 -7.61
C GLY A 27 9.03 -32.49 -6.68
N ILE A 28 8.35 -32.81 -5.59
CA ILE A 28 8.13 -31.92 -4.45
C ILE A 28 9.52 -31.43 -4.02
N THR A 29 9.80 -30.14 -4.22
CA THR A 29 11.09 -29.55 -3.84
C THR A 29 11.14 -29.48 -2.31
N ALA A 30 11.77 -30.50 -1.72
CA ALA A 30 12.23 -30.44 -0.35
C ALA A 30 13.02 -29.14 -0.14
N GLY A 31 12.71 -28.44 0.96
CA GLY A 31 13.17 -27.09 1.26
C GLY A 31 14.66 -26.87 0.98
N ARG A 32 14.95 -25.72 0.37
CA ARG A 32 16.28 -25.20 0.10
C ARG A 32 17.06 -25.09 1.41
N ARG A 33 17.90 -26.09 1.73
CA ARG A 33 18.86 -26.01 2.84
C ARG A 33 19.88 -24.94 2.49
N THR A 34 19.85 -23.81 3.18
CA THR A 34 20.93 -22.83 3.11
C THR A 34 22.15 -23.44 3.79
N SER A 35 23.32 -23.35 3.16
CA SER A 35 24.58 -24.02 3.54
C SER A 35 25.16 -23.65 4.93
N SER A 36 24.39 -23.00 5.80
CA SER A 36 24.80 -22.42 7.07
C SER A 36 24.15 -23.05 8.31
N GLU A 37 23.31 -24.08 8.16
CA GLU A 37 22.76 -24.77 9.34
C GLU A 37 23.79 -25.73 9.96
N PRO A 38 24.01 -25.65 11.29
CA PRO A 38 24.98 -26.51 11.96
C PRO A 38 24.58 -27.98 11.88
N ALA A 39 25.57 -28.88 11.79
CA ALA A 39 25.34 -30.32 11.84
C ALA A 39 24.94 -30.76 13.25
N LEU A 40 23.64 -30.63 13.55
CA LEU A 40 23.03 -30.91 14.85
C LEU A 40 23.32 -32.33 15.36
N GLU A 41 23.50 -33.29 14.46
CA GLU A 41 23.75 -34.71 14.74
C GLU A 41 25.11 -34.98 15.43
N SER A 42 26.05 -34.02 15.35
CA SER A 42 27.37 -34.12 15.98
C SER A 42 27.51 -33.33 17.28
N MET A 43 26.47 -32.61 17.70
CA MET A 43 26.50 -31.74 18.87
C MET A 43 26.17 -32.50 20.16
N SER A 44 26.74 -32.04 21.27
CA SER A 44 26.34 -32.50 22.60
C SER A 44 24.94 -31.99 22.96
N VAL A 45 24.27 -32.66 23.91
CA VAL A 45 22.92 -32.26 24.37
C VAL A 45 22.90 -30.82 24.87
N GLN A 46 23.94 -30.39 25.60
CA GLN A 46 24.04 -29.03 26.13
C GLN A 46 24.23 -27.98 25.04
N GLU A 47 24.98 -28.30 23.97
CA GLU A 47 25.09 -27.43 22.79
C GLU A 47 23.76 -27.35 22.04
N LEU A 48 23.02 -28.46 21.94
CA LEU A 48 21.71 -28.50 21.32
C LEU A 48 20.68 -27.65 22.09
N GLU A 49 20.71 -27.72 23.41
CA GLU A 49 19.89 -26.91 24.31
C GLU A 49 20.18 -25.41 24.16
N ASN A 50 21.46 -25.02 24.14
CA ASN A 50 21.85 -23.63 23.94
C ASN A 50 21.47 -23.15 22.53
N TYR A 51 21.71 -23.96 21.50
CA TYR A 51 21.30 -23.66 20.14
C TYR A 51 19.79 -23.44 20.04
N ALA A 52 18.96 -24.30 20.65
CA ALA A 52 17.51 -24.16 20.62
C ALA A 52 17.05 -22.85 21.28
N VAL A 53 17.62 -22.50 22.43
CA VAL A 53 17.36 -21.24 23.13
C VAL A 53 17.77 -20.04 22.28
N ASN A 54 19.00 -20.04 21.77
CA ASN A 54 19.53 -18.95 20.96
C ASN A 54 18.68 -18.75 19.70
N ARG A 55 18.32 -19.85 19.03
CA ARG A 55 17.48 -19.82 17.84
C ARG A 55 16.08 -19.28 18.12
N ALA A 56 15.50 -19.64 19.28
CA ALA A 56 14.22 -19.09 19.70
C ALA A 56 14.32 -17.58 19.95
N GLU A 57 15.37 -17.11 20.63
CA GLU A 57 15.59 -15.68 20.87
C GLU A 57 15.80 -14.89 19.56
N GLU A 58 16.61 -15.40 18.63
CA GLU A 58 16.78 -14.82 17.29
C GLU A 58 15.45 -14.68 16.54
N THR A 59 14.61 -15.71 16.64
CA THR A 59 13.30 -15.74 15.99
C THR A 59 12.39 -14.66 16.58
N THR A 60 12.31 -14.55 17.91
CA THR A 60 11.51 -13.50 18.56
C THR A 60 12.02 -12.10 18.24
N ASN A 61 13.33 -11.90 18.21
CA ASN A 61 13.91 -10.61 17.83
C ASN A 61 13.50 -10.24 16.39
N THR A 62 13.48 -11.22 15.49
CA THR A 62 13.04 -11.03 14.11
C THR A 62 11.55 -10.67 14.04
N VAL A 63 10.68 -11.41 14.74
CA VAL A 63 9.23 -11.13 14.79
C VAL A 63 8.96 -9.75 15.40
N SER A 64 9.67 -9.39 16.47
CA SER A 64 9.56 -8.07 17.10
C SER A 64 9.94 -6.94 16.15
N ASN A 65 10.99 -7.13 15.34
CA ASN A 65 11.38 -6.16 14.32
C ASN A 65 10.30 -6.03 13.22
N CYS A 66 9.72 -7.14 12.76
CA CYS A 66 8.59 -7.10 11.81
C CYS A 66 7.39 -6.33 12.37
N LEU A 67 7.07 -6.50 13.65
CA LEU A 67 5.98 -5.78 14.31
C LEU A 67 6.23 -4.28 14.33
N LYS A 68 7.45 -3.83 14.64
CA LYS A 68 7.81 -2.40 14.59
C LYS A 68 7.64 -1.82 13.19
N ILE A 69 8.14 -2.51 12.16
CA ILE A 69 8.00 -2.06 10.77
C ILE A 69 6.52 -2.01 10.36
N ALA A 70 5.72 -3.01 10.74
CA ALA A 70 4.30 -3.03 10.42
C ALA A 70 3.55 -1.87 11.09
N GLU A 71 3.90 -1.53 12.33
CA GLU A 71 3.36 -0.39 13.06
C GLU A 71 3.71 0.95 12.38
N ASP A 72 4.96 1.12 11.97
CA ASP A 72 5.41 2.31 11.24
C ASP A 72 4.63 2.48 9.93
N ILE A 73 4.47 1.40 9.15
CA ILE A 73 3.66 1.41 7.92
C ILE A 73 2.21 1.74 8.22
N ARG A 74 1.65 1.26 9.34
CA ARG A 74 0.28 1.57 9.74
C ARG A 74 0.10 3.07 10.00
N GLN A 75 1.05 3.67 10.72
CA GLN A 75 1.01 5.10 11.00
C GLN A 75 1.13 5.93 9.71
N ASP A 76 2.05 5.57 8.83
CA ASP A 76 2.24 6.25 7.55
C ASP A 76 1.01 6.10 6.64
N GLY A 77 0.45 4.89 6.55
CA GLY A 77 -0.78 4.60 5.79
C GLY A 77 -1.98 5.43 6.28
N SER A 78 -2.09 5.65 7.59
CA SER A 78 -3.13 6.52 8.16
C SER A 78 -2.98 7.97 7.70
N ARG A 79 -1.76 8.51 7.67
CA ARG A 79 -1.50 9.87 7.14
C ARG A 79 -1.79 9.94 5.64
N THR A 80 -1.42 8.91 4.87
CA THR A 80 -1.71 8.85 3.44
C THR A 80 -3.21 8.84 3.17
N LEU A 81 -4.00 8.09 3.94
CA LEU A 81 -5.47 8.10 3.82
C LEU A 81 -6.08 9.48 4.08
N GLU A 82 -5.61 10.18 5.10
CA GLU A 82 -6.06 11.55 5.37
C GLU A 82 -5.75 12.48 4.19
N MET A 83 -4.54 12.38 3.64
CA MET A 83 -4.13 13.16 2.46
C MET A 83 -4.99 12.82 1.24
N LEU A 84 -5.25 11.55 0.96
CA LEU A 84 -6.08 11.12 -0.16
C LEU A 84 -7.50 11.68 -0.04
N HIS A 85 -8.10 11.61 1.15
CA HIS A 85 -9.43 12.19 1.37
C HIS A 85 -9.45 13.71 1.15
N GLN A 86 -8.45 14.44 1.67
CA GLN A 86 -8.34 15.88 1.45
C GLN A 86 -8.14 16.24 -0.04
N GLN A 87 -7.41 15.42 -0.79
CA GLN A 87 -7.22 15.60 -2.23
C GLN A 87 -8.49 15.25 -3.02
N GLY A 88 -9.21 14.18 -2.66
CA GLY A 88 -10.50 13.81 -3.25
C GLY A 88 -11.51 14.96 -3.15
N GLU A 89 -11.63 15.57 -1.97
CA GLU A 89 -12.48 16.75 -1.74
C GLU A 89 -12.05 17.98 -2.55
N GLN A 90 -10.75 18.19 -2.75
CA GLN A 90 -10.25 19.25 -3.63
C GLN A 90 -10.65 19.03 -5.09
N ILE A 91 -10.50 17.80 -5.59
CA ILE A 91 -10.90 17.44 -6.95
C ILE A 91 -12.41 17.66 -7.13
N HIS A 92 -13.22 17.28 -6.14
CA HIS A 92 -14.65 17.51 -6.16
C HIS A 92 -15.00 19.00 -6.33
N ARG A 93 -14.42 19.88 -5.51
CA ARG A 93 -14.63 21.34 -5.62
C ARG A 93 -14.18 21.89 -6.97
N ILE A 94 -13.04 21.44 -7.49
CA ILE A 94 -12.54 21.86 -8.81
C ILE A 94 -13.52 21.44 -9.92
N HIS A 95 -14.09 20.24 -9.82
CA HIS A 95 -15.08 19.76 -10.80
C HIS A 95 -16.36 20.60 -10.77
N GLU A 96 -16.86 20.97 -9.59
CA GLU A 96 -18.01 21.87 -9.45
C GLU A 96 -17.75 23.24 -10.09
N MET A 97 -16.57 23.83 -9.84
CA MET A 97 -16.18 25.10 -10.48
C MET A 97 -16.07 24.98 -12.01
N ALA A 98 -15.58 23.84 -12.52
CA ALA A 98 -15.51 23.60 -13.97
C ALA A 98 -16.90 23.52 -14.62
N VAL A 99 -17.87 22.88 -13.95
CA VAL A 99 -19.27 22.84 -14.39
C VAL A 99 -19.89 24.24 -14.40
N GLU A 100 -19.64 25.04 -13.36
CA GLU A 100 -20.12 26.43 -13.32
C GLU A 100 -19.53 27.26 -14.46
N MET A 101 -18.22 27.11 -14.72
CA MET A 101 -17.54 27.78 -15.82
C MET A 101 -18.13 27.41 -17.18
N ASP A 102 -18.43 26.13 -17.44
CA ASP A 102 -19.07 25.67 -18.67
C ASP A 102 -20.45 26.31 -18.87
N ARG A 103 -21.21 26.44 -17.77
CA ARG A 103 -22.51 27.10 -17.77
C ARG A 103 -22.39 28.58 -18.12
N ASP A 104 -21.41 29.27 -17.57
CA ASP A 104 -21.19 30.69 -17.83
C ASP A 104 -20.65 30.95 -19.23
N LEU A 105 -19.75 30.10 -19.73
CA LEU A 105 -19.33 30.11 -21.15
C LEU A 105 -20.53 29.91 -22.09
N SER A 106 -21.41 28.96 -21.78
CA SER A 106 -22.65 28.71 -22.55
C SER A 106 -23.60 29.91 -22.56
N LYS A 107 -23.72 30.64 -21.44
CA LYS A 107 -24.50 31.90 -21.40
C LYS A 107 -23.81 32.99 -22.21
N GLY A 108 -22.50 33.14 -22.07
CA GLY A 108 -21.68 34.09 -22.83
C GLY A 108 -21.81 33.88 -24.34
N GLU A 109 -21.80 32.63 -24.81
CA GLU A 109 -22.06 32.29 -26.20
C GLU A 109 -23.45 32.76 -26.66
N LYS A 110 -24.50 32.49 -25.90
CA LYS A 110 -25.87 32.93 -26.25
C LYS A 110 -25.95 34.45 -26.38
N LEU A 111 -25.30 35.18 -25.48
CA LEU A 111 -25.24 36.64 -25.54
C LEU A 111 -24.50 37.09 -26.81
N LEU A 112 -23.30 36.58 -27.07
CA LEU A 112 -22.53 36.91 -28.27
C LEU A 112 -23.31 36.60 -29.56
N ASN A 113 -24.04 35.49 -29.61
CA ASN A 113 -24.90 35.13 -30.74
C ASN A 113 -26.10 36.08 -30.90
N SER A 114 -26.68 36.55 -29.79
CA SER A 114 -27.80 37.50 -29.80
C SER A 114 -27.42 38.92 -30.25
N LEU A 115 -26.13 39.29 -30.17
CA LEU A 115 -25.63 40.62 -30.53
C LEU A 115 -25.57 40.90 -32.04
N GLY A 116 -25.78 39.90 -32.91
CA GLY A 116 -26.10 40.05 -34.34
C GLY A 116 -25.17 40.94 -35.21
N GLY A 117 -24.47 40.35 -36.17
CA GLY A 117 -24.00 41.04 -37.40
C GLY A 117 -22.91 42.13 -37.31
N MET A 118 -22.68 42.76 -36.15
CA MET A 118 -21.63 43.80 -36.00
C MET A 118 -20.24 43.25 -35.65
N PHE A 119 -20.13 41.96 -35.31
CA PHE A 119 -18.84 41.28 -35.13
C PHE A 119 -18.53 40.43 -36.37
N SER A 120 -17.54 40.84 -37.16
CA SER A 120 -17.17 40.23 -38.46
C SER A 120 -16.69 38.77 -38.38
N LYS A 121 -16.65 38.18 -37.18
CA LYS A 121 -16.35 36.78 -36.93
C LYS A 121 -17.34 36.28 -35.86
N PRO A 122 -18.46 35.62 -36.24
CA PRO A 122 -19.30 34.97 -35.25
C PRO A 122 -18.42 33.96 -34.51
N TRP A 123 -18.36 34.08 -33.18
CA TRP A 123 -17.71 33.09 -32.34
C TRP A 123 -18.31 31.73 -32.69
N LYS A 124 -17.49 30.81 -33.23
CA LYS A 124 -17.89 29.43 -33.49
C LYS A 124 -17.30 28.59 -32.38
N PRO A 125 -18.06 28.28 -31.32
CA PRO A 125 -17.55 27.47 -30.23
C PRO A 125 -17.21 26.10 -30.79
N LYS A 126 -16.03 25.61 -30.43
CA LYS A 126 -15.65 24.24 -30.69
C LYS A 126 -16.44 23.40 -29.69
N LYS A 127 -17.45 22.64 -30.16
CA LYS A 127 -18.29 21.81 -29.29
C LYS A 127 -17.44 20.73 -28.63
N THR A 128 -16.94 21.01 -27.44
CA THR A 128 -16.52 19.99 -26.48
C THR A 128 -17.79 19.44 -25.81
N LYS A 129 -17.74 18.17 -25.39
CA LYS A 129 -18.89 17.51 -24.75
C LYS A 129 -19.29 18.28 -23.48
N GLU A 130 -20.59 18.32 -23.19
CA GLU A 130 -21.15 18.97 -21.99
C GLU A 130 -20.44 18.43 -20.74
N ILE A 131 -19.94 19.34 -19.90
CA ILE A 131 -19.28 18.97 -18.66
C ILE A 131 -20.39 18.57 -17.68
N SER A 132 -20.71 17.27 -17.65
CA SER A 132 -21.65 16.73 -16.67
C SER A 132 -21.00 16.73 -15.30
N GLY A 133 -21.71 17.29 -14.31
CA GLY A 133 -21.36 17.17 -12.90
C GLY A 133 -21.30 15.70 -12.44
N PRO A 134 -20.83 15.45 -11.21
CA PRO A 134 -20.64 14.10 -10.70
C PRO A 134 -21.95 13.30 -10.85
N LEU A 135 -21.88 12.12 -11.47
CA LEU A 135 -22.96 11.16 -11.38
C LEU A 135 -23.01 10.72 -9.91
N THR A 136 -23.94 11.27 -9.15
CA THR A 136 -24.30 10.76 -7.82
C THR A 136 -24.93 9.37 -7.99
N SER A 137 -24.07 8.39 -8.24
CA SER A 137 -24.45 6.98 -8.29
C SER A 137 -24.94 6.58 -6.90
N ARG A 138 -26.27 6.55 -6.71
CA ARG A 138 -27.11 5.71 -5.82
C ARG A 138 -26.67 5.42 -4.37
N ASP A 139 -25.55 5.93 -3.88
CA ASP A 139 -24.91 5.55 -2.62
C ASP A 139 -24.61 6.78 -1.72
N ASP A 140 -25.28 7.91 -2.00
CA ASP A 140 -25.23 9.13 -1.19
C ASP A 140 -25.72 8.92 0.26
N ASN A 141 -26.50 7.84 0.48
CA ASN A 141 -26.89 7.40 1.82
C ASN A 141 -25.71 6.84 2.64
N ASN A 142 -24.63 6.39 1.99
CA ASN A 142 -23.47 5.80 2.63
C ASN A 142 -22.48 6.86 3.14
N TYR A 143 -22.28 7.94 2.37
CA TYR A 143 -21.38 9.04 2.75
C TYR A 143 -21.86 9.78 4.00
N LYS A 144 -23.15 10.13 4.08
CA LYS A 144 -23.74 10.74 5.29
C LYS A 144 -23.79 9.78 6.49
N ALA A 145 -24.00 8.48 6.24
CA ALA A 145 -23.95 7.46 7.29
C ALA A 145 -22.52 7.23 7.81
N LYS A 146 -21.48 7.37 6.98
CA LYS A 146 -20.07 7.30 7.40
C LYS A 146 -19.65 8.50 8.26
N GLN A 147 -20.08 9.72 7.92
CA GLN A 147 -19.82 10.90 8.76
C GLN A 147 -20.49 10.78 10.15
N SER A 148 -21.75 10.35 10.19
CA SER A 148 -22.45 10.08 11.46
C SER A 148 -21.75 9.01 12.31
N ARG A 149 -21.18 7.98 11.67
CA ARG A 149 -20.44 6.90 12.36
C ARG A 149 -19.10 7.38 12.92
N LYS A 150 -18.43 8.34 12.27
CA LYS A 150 -17.19 8.95 12.77
C LYS A 150 -17.46 9.80 14.02
N GLU A 151 -18.50 10.63 14.01
CA GLU A 151 -18.88 11.46 15.16
C GLU A 151 -19.37 10.64 16.36
N GLN A 152 -20.10 9.54 16.14
CA GLN A 152 -20.50 8.63 17.24
C GLN A 152 -19.31 7.89 17.85
N ARG A 153 -18.27 7.56 17.07
CA ARG A 153 -17.07 6.88 17.57
C ARG A 153 -16.22 7.77 18.46
N GLU A 154 -16.18 9.08 18.17
CA GLU A 154 -15.50 10.08 19.01
C GLU A 154 -16.29 10.40 20.30
N LYS A 155 -17.63 10.42 20.25
CA LYS A 155 -18.48 10.68 21.42
C LYS A 155 -18.66 9.50 22.39
N LEU A 156 -18.32 8.28 21.99
CA LEU A 156 -18.47 7.08 22.83
C LEU A 156 -17.21 6.71 23.62
N GLY A 157 -16.13 7.50 23.55
CA GLY A 157 -14.93 7.26 24.37
C GLY A 157 -14.32 5.86 24.18
N LEU A 158 -14.41 5.30 22.96
CA LEU A 158 -13.88 3.97 22.64
C LEU A 158 -12.35 3.96 22.44
N ASN A 159 -11.64 4.79 23.20
CA ASN A 159 -10.24 4.66 23.54
C ASN A 159 -10.17 3.60 24.64
N GLY A 160 -10.52 2.36 24.28
CA GLY A 160 -10.49 1.24 25.20
C GLY A 160 -9.04 0.99 25.62
N ASN A 161 -8.64 1.61 26.73
CA ASN A 161 -7.50 1.17 27.53
C ASN A 161 -7.75 -0.31 27.88
N LYS A 162 -7.19 -1.23 27.09
CA LYS A 162 -6.96 -2.57 27.58
C LYS A 162 -5.80 -2.48 28.56
N GLY A 163 -6.18 -2.56 29.83
CA GLY A 163 -5.28 -2.53 30.97
C GLY A 163 -4.11 -3.48 30.76
N LYS A 164 -2.94 -2.96 31.09
CA LYS A 164 -1.73 -3.75 31.33
C LYS A 164 -2.05 -4.73 32.46
N SER A 165 -2.35 -5.97 32.13
CA SER A 165 -2.25 -7.06 33.09
C SER A 165 -0.77 -7.25 33.37
N ALA A 166 -0.33 -6.73 34.51
CA ALA A 166 0.96 -7.07 35.07
C ALA A 166 1.04 -8.62 35.18
N PRO A 167 2.16 -9.26 34.82
CA PRO A 167 2.38 -10.64 35.23
C PRO A 167 2.51 -10.65 36.75
N ALA A 168 1.44 -11.05 37.43
CA ALA A 168 1.44 -11.31 38.86
C ALA A 168 2.01 -12.71 39.12
N THR A 169 3.28 -12.94 38.80
CA THR A 169 4.07 -14.04 39.34
C THR A 169 5.56 -13.71 39.18
N PRO A 170 6.40 -13.78 40.23
CA PRO A 170 7.84 -13.62 40.05
C PRO A 170 8.34 -14.69 39.07
N PRO A 171 9.16 -14.34 38.06
CA PRO A 171 9.65 -15.35 37.13
C PRO A 171 10.56 -16.28 37.91
N CYS A 172 10.17 -17.55 38.03
CA CYS A 172 11.14 -18.60 38.28
C CYS A 172 12.19 -18.48 37.18
N GLU A 173 13.46 -18.29 37.54
CA GLU A 173 14.55 -18.44 36.60
C GLU A 173 14.37 -19.77 35.86
N PRO A 174 14.26 -19.77 34.53
CA PRO A 174 14.06 -21.00 33.78
C PRO A 174 15.29 -21.87 33.99
N THR A 175 15.13 -22.90 34.83
CA THR A 175 16.23 -23.78 35.24
C THR A 175 16.59 -24.78 34.15
N ASN A 176 15.80 -24.83 33.06
CA ASN A 176 15.96 -25.74 31.92
C ASN A 176 15.74 -25.02 30.58
N ALA A 177 16.57 -25.35 29.57
CA ALA A 177 16.51 -24.78 28.23
C ALA A 177 15.12 -24.91 27.57
N LEU A 178 14.41 -26.00 27.83
CA LEU A 178 13.08 -26.26 27.28
C LEU A 178 12.05 -25.24 27.79
N GLN A 179 12.13 -24.84 29.06
CA GLN A 179 11.25 -23.82 29.62
C GLN A 179 11.55 -22.44 29.04
N LYS A 180 12.82 -22.14 28.77
CA LYS A 180 13.21 -20.88 28.13
C LYS A 180 12.72 -20.80 26.69
N VAL A 181 12.81 -21.91 25.93
CA VAL A 181 12.23 -22.01 24.59
C VAL A 181 10.72 -21.85 24.61
N GLU A 182 10.00 -22.48 25.55
CA GLU A 182 8.54 -22.34 25.63
C GLU A 182 8.11 -20.90 25.99
N MET A 183 8.85 -20.23 26.88
CA MET A 183 8.61 -18.82 27.17
C MET A 183 8.80 -17.95 25.92
N GLU A 184 9.84 -18.23 25.15
CA GLU A 184 10.18 -17.47 23.95
C GLU A 184 9.17 -17.72 22.83
N LYS A 185 8.71 -18.96 22.68
CA LYS A 185 7.60 -19.33 21.80
C LYS A 185 6.31 -18.61 22.18
N ALA A 186 5.95 -18.53 23.46
CA ALA A 186 4.77 -17.78 23.90
C ALA A 186 4.85 -16.29 23.48
N LYS A 187 6.03 -15.67 23.61
CA LYS A 187 6.25 -14.29 23.11
C LYS A 187 6.12 -14.20 21.59
N GLN A 188 6.62 -15.19 20.86
CA GLN A 188 6.47 -15.25 19.40
C GLN A 188 5.00 -15.35 19.01
N ASP A 189 4.23 -16.22 19.66
CA ASP A 189 2.81 -16.39 19.39
C ASP A 189 2.02 -15.10 19.65
N ASP A 190 2.29 -14.41 20.77
CA ASP A 190 1.69 -13.11 21.08
C ASP A 190 2.07 -12.05 20.03
N ALA A 191 3.36 -11.94 19.68
CA ALA A 191 3.83 -10.96 18.71
C ALA A 191 3.32 -11.25 17.28
N LEU A 192 3.16 -12.52 16.90
CA LEU A 192 2.57 -12.92 15.62
C LEU A 192 1.07 -12.62 15.56
N SER A 193 0.36 -12.77 16.68
CA SER A 193 -1.04 -12.36 16.81
C SER A 193 -1.19 -10.84 16.62
N ASP A 194 -0.35 -10.05 17.28
CA ASP A 194 -0.34 -8.59 17.11
C ASP A 194 0.01 -8.17 15.67
N LEU A 195 1.02 -8.82 15.08
CA LEU A 195 1.38 -8.59 13.67
C LEU A 195 0.20 -8.93 12.74
N SER A 196 -0.53 -10.02 12.99
CA SER A 196 -1.72 -10.38 12.21
C SER A 196 -2.82 -9.31 12.30
N ASN A 197 -3.05 -8.76 13.48
CA ASN A 197 -4.01 -7.67 13.67
C ASN A 197 -3.62 -6.43 12.87
N ILE A 198 -2.35 -6.00 12.93
CA ILE A 198 -1.85 -4.85 12.17
C ILE A 198 -1.97 -5.11 10.66
N LEU A 199 -1.64 -6.31 10.18
CA LEU A 199 -1.81 -6.67 8.77
C LEU A 199 -3.29 -6.59 8.33
N GLY A 200 -4.22 -6.95 9.22
CA GLY A 200 -5.65 -6.77 8.99
C GLY A 200 -6.05 -5.30 8.82
N GLU A 201 -5.52 -4.42 9.68
CA GLU A 201 -5.74 -2.97 9.59
C GLU A 201 -5.13 -2.39 8.31
N LEU A 202 -3.88 -2.76 7.99
CA LEU A 202 -3.19 -2.36 6.76
C LEU A 202 -3.97 -2.77 5.51
N LYS A 203 -4.56 -3.98 5.49
CA LYS A 203 -5.44 -4.41 4.41
C LYS A 203 -6.71 -3.56 4.30
N GLY A 204 -7.32 -3.22 5.44
CA GLY A 204 -8.47 -2.32 5.49
C GLY A 204 -8.14 -0.95 4.87
N MET A 205 -7.02 -0.36 5.29
CA MET A 205 -6.54 0.90 4.74
C MET A 205 -6.21 0.81 3.26
N ALA A 206 -5.55 -0.26 2.80
CA ALA A 206 -5.26 -0.47 1.38
C ALA A 206 -6.54 -0.56 0.53
N THR A 207 -7.59 -1.19 1.06
CA THR A 207 -8.89 -1.26 0.39
C THR A 207 -9.54 0.12 0.29
N GLU A 208 -9.51 0.90 1.38
CA GLU A 208 -10.05 2.27 1.39
C GLU A 208 -9.28 3.21 0.46
N MET A 209 -7.94 3.16 0.48
CA MET A 209 -7.09 3.89 -0.46
C MET A 209 -7.40 3.52 -1.90
N GLY A 210 -7.63 2.24 -2.20
CA GLY A 210 -8.05 1.80 -3.53
C GLY A 210 -9.37 2.44 -3.97
N THR A 211 -10.39 2.44 -3.09
CA THR A 211 -11.67 3.08 -3.41
C THR A 211 -11.58 4.61 -3.57
N GLU A 212 -10.73 5.25 -2.78
CA GLU A 212 -10.48 6.69 -2.84
C GLU A 212 -9.62 7.08 -4.05
N LEU A 213 -8.92 6.14 -4.70
CA LEU A 213 -8.20 6.36 -5.97
C LEU A 213 -9.03 6.01 -7.20
N ASP A 214 -9.94 5.04 -7.09
CA ASP A 214 -10.87 4.71 -8.17
C ASP A 214 -11.92 5.82 -8.35
N SER A 215 -12.35 6.48 -7.28
CA SER A 215 -13.35 7.57 -7.37
C SER A 215 -12.85 8.78 -8.18
N PRO A 216 -11.61 9.30 -7.99
CA PRO A 216 -11.05 10.38 -8.79
C PRO A 216 -10.66 9.90 -10.18
N SER A 217 -10.27 8.64 -10.36
CA SER A 217 -10.01 8.08 -11.70
C SER A 217 -11.27 8.10 -12.57
N VAL A 218 -12.43 7.80 -11.99
CA VAL A 218 -13.72 7.96 -12.66
C VAL A 218 -14.05 9.43 -12.92
N LEU A 219 -13.76 10.34 -11.99
CA LEU A 219 -13.94 11.80 -12.19
C LEU A 219 -13.03 12.36 -13.30
N LEU A 220 -11.77 11.93 -13.36
CA LEU A 220 -10.78 12.34 -14.37
C LEU A 220 -10.99 11.66 -15.72
N SER A 221 -11.70 10.52 -15.76
CA SER A 221 -12.08 9.85 -17.01
C SER A 221 -13.18 10.60 -17.78
N ASN A 222 -13.88 11.54 -17.12
CA ASN A 222 -14.63 12.57 -17.84
C ASN A 222 -13.64 13.60 -18.41
N PRO A 223 -13.71 13.91 -19.72
CA PRO A 223 -12.65 14.61 -20.42
C PRO A 223 -12.64 16.09 -20.05
N VAL A 224 -12.06 16.43 -18.90
CA VAL A 224 -11.78 17.82 -18.50
C VAL A 224 -10.28 18.11 -18.62
N ILE A 225 -9.41 17.10 -18.73
CA ILE A 225 -7.95 17.32 -18.79
C ILE A 225 -7.31 16.50 -19.91
N SER A 226 -7.63 16.84 -21.16
CA SER A 226 -6.79 16.49 -22.29
C SER A 226 -6.73 17.69 -23.22
N THR A 227 -5.89 18.66 -22.86
CA THR A 227 -5.37 19.67 -23.80
C THR A 227 -3.88 19.83 -23.55
#